data_AF-A0A3P7J5G0-F1
#
_entry.id   AF-A0A3P7J5G0-F1
#
_cell.length_a   1.000
_cell.length_b   1.000
_cell.length_c   1.000
_cell.angle_alpha   90.00
_cell.angle_beta   90.00
_cell.angle_gamma   90.00
#
_symmetry.space_group_name_H-M   'P 1'
#
loop_
_entity.id
_entity.type
_entity.pdbx_description
1 polymer ?
#
loop_
_entity_poly.entity_id
_entity_poly.type
_entity_poly.pdbx_seq_one_letter_code
_entity_poly.pdbx_strand_id
1 'polypeptide(L)' 'MYIVSPRDFERYCLRILLLNSKGKTSFEDIRTVDGRVYEKFSDAASSCFLDDDS' A
#
# COMPACT_ATOMS: atom_id res chain seq x y z
N MET A 1 -2.63 -22.93 10.68
CA MET A 1 -2.65 -22.13 9.43
C MET A 1 -3.07 -20.72 9.80
N TYR A 2 -2.14 -19.77 9.86
CA TYR A 2 -2.48 -18.35 10.06
C TYR A 2 -3.05 -17.84 8.74
N ILE A 3 -4.34 -18.05 8.55
CA ILE A 3 -5.13 -17.29 7.58
C ILE A 3 -5.17 -15.88 8.16
N VAL A 4 -4.17 -15.07 7.81
CA VAL A 4 -4.30 -13.63 7.95
C VAL A 4 -5.59 -13.29 7.22
N SER A 5 -6.59 -12.83 7.96
CA SER A 5 -7.83 -12.46 7.31
C SER A 5 -7.46 -11.41 6.26
N PRO A 6 -8.04 -11.43 5.06
CA PRO A 6 -7.75 -10.42 4.06
C PRO A 6 -7.94 -8.99 4.61
N ARG A 7 -8.81 -8.84 5.62
CA ARG A 7 -8.96 -7.61 6.42
C ARG A 7 -7.70 -7.21 7.22
N ASP A 8 -7.00 -8.14 7.84
CA ASP A 8 -5.76 -7.85 8.58
C ASP A 8 -4.61 -7.52 7.61
N PHE A 9 -4.55 -8.25 6.50
CA PHE A 9 -3.57 -8.00 5.44
C PHE A 9 -3.76 -6.62 4.80
N GLU A 10 -4.99 -6.24 4.48
CA GLU A 10 -5.31 -4.95 3.90
C GLU A 10 -5.00 -3.78 4.86
N ARG A 11 -5.28 -3.95 6.16
CA ARG A 11 -4.86 -2.97 7.18
C ARG A 11 -3.36 -2.87 7.34
N TYR A 12 -2.64 -3.99 7.25
CA TYR A 12 -1.18 -4.00 7.29
C TYR A 12 -0.58 -3.25 6.10
N CYS A 13 -1.03 -3.55 4.88
CA CYS A 13 -0.64 -2.82 3.67
C CYS A 13 -0.95 -1.32 3.78
N LEU A 14 -2.14 -0.95 4.26
CA LEU A 14 -2.50 0.45 4.51
C LEU A 14 -1.56 1.13 5.50
N ARG A 15 -1.23 0.45 6.61
CA ARG A 15 -0.30 0.96 7.63
C ARG A 15 1.08 1.25 7.02
N ILE A 16 1.60 0.33 6.21
CA ILE A 16 2.90 0.49 5.55
C ILE A 16 2.85 1.59 4.50
N LEU A 17 1.80 1.64 3.68
CA LEU A 17 1.63 2.70 2.71
C LEU A 17 1.62 4.06 3.38
N LEU A 18 0.87 4.23 4.47
CA LEU A 18 0.86 5.47 5.27
C LEU A 18 2.22 5.84 5.86
N LEU A 19 3.03 4.84 6.24
CA LEU A 19 4.39 5.06 6.76
C LEU A 19 5.36 5.58 5.68
N ASN A 20 5.25 5.05 4.46
CA ASN A 20 6.09 5.45 3.33
C ASN A 20 5.57 6.70 2.59
N SER A 21 4.26 6.90 2.59
CA SER A 21 3.57 8.01 1.93
C SER A 21 3.53 9.27 2.79
N LYS A 22 4.69 9.90 3.02
CA LYS A 22 4.73 11.21 3.70
C LYS A 22 4.12 12.30 2.82
N GLY A 23 2.91 12.75 3.16
CA GLY A 23 2.22 13.88 2.52
C GLY A 23 0.99 13.53 1.69
N LYS A 24 0.66 12.25 1.55
CA LYS A 24 -0.58 11.79 0.90
C LYS A 24 -1.78 12.10 1.81
N THR A 25 -2.67 12.99 1.40
CA THR A 25 -3.85 13.40 2.20
C THR A 25 -5.13 12.62 1.87
N SER A 26 -5.12 11.83 0.81
CA SER A 26 -6.29 11.07 0.31
C SER A 26 -5.98 9.59 0.12
N PHE A 27 -7.00 8.73 0.26
CA PHE A 27 -6.87 7.29 0.01
C PHE A 27 -6.48 6.95 -1.43
N GLU A 28 -6.92 7.74 -2.41
CA GLU A 28 -6.44 7.60 -3.78
C GLU A 28 -4.95 7.89 -3.89
N ASP A 29 -4.48 8.91 -3.18
CA ASP A 29 -3.07 9.28 -3.14
C ASP A 29 -2.24 8.18 -2.46
N ILE A 30 -2.72 7.60 -1.34
CA ILE A 30 -2.08 6.45 -0.66
C ILE A 30 -2.02 5.22 -1.59
N ARG A 31 -3.03 5.04 -2.45
CA ARG A 31 -3.07 3.99 -3.47
C ARG A 31 -2.34 4.37 -4.76
N THR A 32 -1.81 5.59 -4.85
CA THR A 32 -1.06 6.04 -6.02
C THR A 32 0.42 5.84 -5.76
N VAL A 33 0.99 4.84 -6.42
CA VAL A 33 2.43 4.55 -6.37
C VAL A 33 2.98 4.72 -7.78
N ASP A 34 4.06 5.49 -7.90
CA ASP A 34 4.70 5.80 -9.18
C ASP A 34 3.75 6.33 -10.28
N GLY A 35 2.78 7.17 -9.88
CA GLY A 35 1.78 7.73 -10.79
C GLY A 35 0.68 6.76 -11.26
N ARG A 36 0.66 5.51 -10.77
CA ARG A 36 -0.45 4.56 -10.97
C ARG A 36 -1.33 4.44 -9.74
N VAL A 37 -2.64 4.60 -9.93
CA VAL A 37 -3.65 4.33 -8.92
C VAL A 37 -3.96 2.84 -8.90
N TYR A 38 -3.78 2.20 -7.74
CA TYR A 38 -4.15 0.81 -7.52
C TYR A 38 -5.52 0.70 -6.85
N GLU A 39 -6.32 -0.30 -7.23
CA GLU A 39 -7.61 -0.54 -6.58
C GLU A 39 -7.44 -1.07 -5.16
N LYS A 40 -6.46 -1.96 -4.97
CA LYS A 40 -6.17 -2.64 -3.70
C LYS A 40 -4.94 -2.05 -3.03
N PHE A 41 -5.01 -1.90 -1.70
CA PHE A 41 -3.86 -1.49 -0.90
C PHE A 41 -2.72 -2.51 -0.95
N SER A 42 -3.02 -3.78 -1.18
CA SER A 42 -2.01 -4.84 -1.35
C SER A 42 -1.11 -4.61 -2.56
N ASP A 43 -1.70 -4.24 -3.71
CA ASP A 43 -0.95 -3.98 -4.93
C ASP A 43 -0.13 -2.70 -4.82
N ALA A 44 -0.72 -1.63 -4.28
CA ALA A 44 0.01 -0.40 -3.98
C ALA A 44 1.19 -0.69 -3.04
N ALA A 45 0.98 -1.44 -1.96
CA ALA A 45 2.04 -1.77 -1.02
C ALA A 45 3.16 -2.56 -1.69
N SER A 46 2.83 -3.60 -2.47
CA SER A 46 3.82 -4.37 -3.23
C SER A 46 4.61 -3.48 -4.20
N SER A 47 3.95 -2.58 -4.93
CA SER A 47 4.65 -1.65 -5.83
C SER A 47 5.56 -0.70 -5.08
N CYS A 48 5.14 -0.21 -3.91
CA CYS A 48 5.93 0.73 -3.11
C CYS A 48 7.18 0.07 -2.50
N PHE A 49 7.15 -1.24 -2.25
CA PHE A 49 8.32 -2.01 -1.83
C PHE A 49 9.26 -2.35 -2.97
N LEU A 50 8.72 -2.59 -4.18
CA LEU A 50 9.52 -2.94 -5.35
C LEU A 50 10.30 -1.74 -5.92
N ASP A 51 9.84 -0.52 -5.67
CA ASP A 51 10.50 0.72 -6.11
C ASP A 51 11.82 1.00 -5.35
N ASP A 52 12.05 0.37 -4.20
CA ASP A 52 13.29 0.56 -3.39
C ASP A 52 14.53 -0.14 -3.99
N ASP A 53 14.37 -0.99 -5.01
CA ASP A 53 15.44 -1.85 -5.60
C ASP A 53 16.01 -1.32 -6.94
N SER A 54 15.95 0.00 -7.22
CA SER A 54 16.56 0.58 -8.45
C SER A 54 17.69 1.59 -8.21
#